data_AF-A0A0P9D9D4-F1
#
_entry.id   AF-A0A0P9D9D4-F1
#
_cell.length_a   1.000
_cell.length_b   1.000
_cell.length_c   1.000
_cell.angle_alpha   90.00
_cell.angle_beta   90.00
_cell.angle_gamma   90.00
#
_symmetry.space_group_name_H-M   'P 1'
#
loop_
_entity.id
_entity.type
_entity.pdbx_description
1 polymer ?
#
loop_
_entity_poly.entity_id
_entity_poly.type
_entity_poly.pdbx_seq_one_letter_code
_entity_poly.pdbx_strand_id
1 'polypeptide(L)'
;SELPEIAGVSELYAAAFEPSGRLVVGGSVPGGAQSWNGAGWTNLNLNGEVGTIISTARGLHLFGAFDTAGGVDLWSSCAIRRGGTYYSFELQPDGGHGLGAAAALPDGGLAVAISGGVSGVIYCAAHTAIVPEGSATSWPAITCTYSGASSGAPLYSIVNLTSGAELHFDGLRVLPGETVTIDCELATATSSYRGDLSATVRAGSRTLRLLPGRTNHLLCNGDVVISATLSYVPRYAMVGG
;
A
#
# COMPACT_ATOMS: atom_id res chain seq x y z
N SER A 1 33.83 -20.76 -7.06
CA SER A 1 32.78 -20.94 -6.02
C SER A 1 31.55 -21.44 -6.73
N GLU A 2 30.93 -22.51 -6.22
CA GLU A 2 29.62 -22.92 -6.71
C GLU A 2 28.58 -21.86 -6.34
N LEU A 3 27.62 -21.64 -7.23
CA LEU A 3 26.50 -20.75 -6.97
C LEU A 3 25.57 -21.42 -5.95
N PRO A 4 25.02 -20.67 -4.97
CA PRO A 4 24.14 -21.24 -3.97
C PRO A 4 22.87 -21.80 -4.61
N GLU A 5 22.56 -23.07 -4.32
CA GLU A 5 21.33 -23.72 -4.75
C GLU A 5 20.12 -23.19 -3.98
N ILE A 6 18.99 -23.06 -4.66
CA ILE A 6 17.71 -22.73 -4.06
C ILE A 6 16.90 -24.03 -3.89
N ALA A 7 16.70 -24.44 -2.64
CA ALA A 7 16.05 -25.72 -2.34
C ALA A 7 14.51 -25.60 -2.38
N GLY A 8 13.83 -26.67 -2.82
CA GLY A 8 12.37 -26.77 -2.78
C GLY A 8 11.64 -25.91 -3.83
N VAL A 9 12.31 -25.59 -4.94
CA VAL A 9 11.77 -24.78 -6.02
C VAL A 9 11.25 -25.67 -7.14
N SER A 10 10.05 -25.38 -7.66
CA SER A 10 9.59 -25.95 -8.93
C SER A 10 9.86 -25.02 -10.10
N GLU A 11 9.55 -23.71 -9.96
CA GLU A 11 9.76 -22.71 -11.01
C GLU A 11 10.16 -21.34 -10.45
N LEU A 12 11.01 -20.62 -11.18
CA LEU A 12 11.36 -19.22 -10.92
C LEU A 12 10.80 -18.35 -12.04
N TYR A 13 10.06 -17.30 -11.67
CA TYR A 13 9.43 -16.38 -12.61
C TYR A 13 10.11 -15.01 -12.64
N ALA A 14 10.67 -14.58 -11.50
CA ALA A 14 11.20 -13.25 -11.35
C ALA A 14 12.44 -13.21 -10.45
N ALA A 15 13.32 -12.25 -10.73
CA ALA A 15 14.46 -11.93 -9.89
C ALA A 15 14.75 -10.42 -9.92
N ALA A 16 15.05 -9.84 -8.77
CA ALA A 16 15.46 -8.43 -8.66
C ALA A 16 16.35 -8.23 -7.43
N PHE A 17 17.19 -7.20 -7.46
CA PHE A 17 17.89 -6.74 -6.27
C PHE A 17 17.00 -5.80 -5.46
N GLU A 18 16.77 -6.08 -4.18
CA GLU A 18 16.13 -5.11 -3.29
C GLU A 18 17.06 -3.90 -3.07
N PRO A 19 16.55 -2.75 -2.60
CA PRO A 19 17.39 -1.56 -2.39
C PRO A 19 18.60 -1.76 -1.45
N SER A 20 18.58 -2.80 -0.62
CA SER A 20 19.72 -3.18 0.25
C SER A 20 20.86 -3.89 -0.50
N GLY A 21 20.64 -4.28 -1.77
CA GLY A 21 21.57 -5.05 -2.58
C GLY A 21 21.41 -6.57 -2.47
N ARG A 22 20.44 -7.08 -1.70
CA ARG A 22 20.14 -8.52 -1.66
C ARG A 22 19.37 -8.96 -2.90
N LEU A 23 19.75 -10.11 -3.46
CA LEU A 23 18.99 -10.75 -4.53
C LEU A 23 17.69 -11.31 -3.95
N VAL A 24 16.58 -11.03 -4.61
CA VAL A 24 15.28 -11.62 -4.32
C VAL A 24 14.81 -12.35 -5.56
N VAL A 25 14.30 -13.56 -5.37
CA VAL A 25 13.68 -14.36 -6.43
C VAL A 25 12.25 -14.71 -6.03
N GLY A 26 11.39 -14.88 -7.03
CA GLY A 26 9.98 -15.18 -6.87
C GLY A 26 9.55 -16.23 -7.87
N GLY A 27 8.56 -17.00 -7.47
CA GLY A 27 7.94 -18.04 -8.27
C GLY A 27 7.23 -19.02 -7.38
N SER A 28 7.17 -20.27 -7.84
CA SER A 28 6.73 -21.41 -7.03
C SER A 28 7.87 -21.87 -6.12
N VAL A 29 8.20 -21.02 -5.15
CA VAL A 29 9.26 -21.23 -4.15
C VAL A 29 8.69 -21.23 -2.73
N PRO A 30 9.36 -21.83 -1.73
CA PRO A 30 8.89 -21.79 -0.36
C PRO A 30 8.69 -20.34 0.13
N GLY A 31 7.48 -20.05 0.61
CA GLY A 31 7.09 -18.71 1.04
C GLY A 31 6.91 -17.69 -0.10
N GLY A 32 6.72 -18.15 -1.35
CA GLY A 32 6.37 -17.37 -2.54
C GLY A 32 7.51 -16.55 -3.16
N ALA A 33 8.41 -16.06 -2.32
CA ALA A 33 9.66 -15.43 -2.72
C ALA A 33 10.74 -15.68 -1.67
N GLN A 34 12.00 -15.64 -2.09
CA GLN A 34 13.15 -15.83 -1.21
C GLN A 34 14.19 -14.74 -1.46
N SER A 35 14.88 -14.32 -0.39
CA SER A 35 15.98 -13.36 -0.44
C SER A 35 17.29 -14.03 -0.07
N TRP A 36 18.35 -13.76 -0.83
CA TRP A 36 19.71 -14.18 -0.56
C TRP A 36 20.42 -13.16 0.34
N ASN A 37 20.84 -13.59 1.52
CA ASN A 37 21.50 -12.72 2.49
C ASN A 37 23.04 -12.79 2.46
N GLY A 38 23.63 -13.51 1.50
CA GLY A 38 25.08 -13.76 1.43
C GLY A 38 25.52 -15.10 2.03
N ALA A 39 24.69 -15.73 2.85
CA ALA A 39 24.96 -17.02 3.49
C ALA A 39 23.89 -18.09 3.19
N GLY A 40 22.65 -17.67 2.97
CA GLY A 40 21.51 -18.54 2.73
C GLY A 40 20.30 -17.81 2.15
N TRP A 41 19.35 -18.60 1.66
CA TRP A 41 18.03 -18.13 1.25
C TRP A 41 17.10 -17.99 2.45
N THR A 42 16.35 -16.90 2.52
CA THR A 42 15.33 -16.65 3.55
C THR A 42 13.98 -16.37 2.92
N ASN A 43 12.93 -17.05 3.40
CA ASN A 43 11.57 -16.87 2.90
C ASN A 43 11.05 -15.45 3.17
N LEU A 44 10.28 -14.93 2.22
CA LEU A 44 9.58 -13.66 2.33
C LEU A 44 8.16 -13.80 2.89
N ASN A 45 7.71 -15.02 3.20
CA ASN A 45 6.44 -15.31 3.88
C ASN A 45 5.20 -14.77 3.14
N LEU A 46 5.11 -15.07 1.84
CA LEU A 46 3.88 -14.93 1.05
C LEU A 46 3.16 -16.28 1.01
N ASN A 47 1.83 -16.28 0.97
CA ASN A 47 1.02 -17.51 0.93
C ASN A 47 0.76 -18.05 -0.48
N GLY A 48 1.48 -17.56 -1.48
CA GLY A 48 1.30 -17.95 -2.88
C GLY A 48 2.44 -17.45 -3.76
N GLU A 49 2.29 -17.59 -5.08
CA GLU A 49 3.37 -17.43 -6.04
C GLU A 49 3.62 -15.97 -6.40
N VAL A 50 4.90 -15.58 -6.53
CA VAL A 50 5.30 -14.25 -6.99
C VAL A 50 5.74 -14.32 -8.47
N GLY A 51 4.93 -13.75 -9.35
CA GLY A 51 5.19 -13.74 -10.80
C GLY A 51 6.02 -12.54 -11.27
N THR A 52 6.03 -11.44 -10.53
CA THR A 52 6.80 -10.23 -10.90
C THR A 52 7.37 -9.55 -9.65
N ILE A 53 8.63 -9.10 -9.76
CA ILE A 53 9.36 -8.39 -8.70
C ILE A 53 10.02 -7.16 -9.29
N ILE A 54 9.83 -6.00 -8.66
CA ILE A 54 10.41 -4.73 -9.11
C ILE A 54 10.96 -3.97 -7.92
N SER A 55 12.18 -3.48 -8.06
CA SER A 55 12.81 -2.61 -7.07
C SER A 55 12.66 -1.16 -7.48
N THR A 56 12.12 -0.34 -6.59
CA THR A 56 12.02 1.11 -6.74
C THR A 56 12.64 1.79 -5.52
N ALA A 57 12.79 3.12 -5.57
CA ALA A 57 13.17 3.89 -4.38
C ALA A 57 12.15 3.74 -3.22
N ARG A 58 10.91 3.33 -3.52
CA ARG A 58 9.87 3.07 -2.53
C ARG A 58 9.92 1.66 -1.96
N GLY A 59 10.75 0.76 -2.47
CA GLY A 59 10.89 -0.60 -1.95
C GLY A 59 10.74 -1.67 -3.03
N LEU A 60 10.55 -2.91 -2.57
CA LEU A 60 10.39 -4.06 -3.44
C LEU A 60 8.91 -4.34 -3.68
N HIS A 61 8.44 -4.06 -4.89
CA HIS A 61 7.08 -4.37 -5.34
C HIS A 61 7.01 -5.83 -5.76
N LEU A 62 5.98 -6.53 -5.28
CA LEU A 62 5.71 -7.95 -5.51
C LEU A 62 4.31 -8.07 -6.10
N PHE A 63 4.17 -8.84 -7.17
CA PHE A 63 2.89 -9.14 -7.82
C PHE A 63 2.81 -10.64 -8.12
N GLY A 64 1.63 -11.23 -7.98
CA GLY A 64 1.43 -12.65 -8.27
C GLY A 64 0.09 -13.18 -7.80
N ALA A 65 0.06 -14.45 -7.43
CA ALA A 65 -1.12 -15.16 -6.95
C ALA A 65 -0.97 -15.46 -5.45
N PHE A 66 -1.08 -14.43 -4.62
CA PHE A 66 -0.99 -14.51 -3.16
C PHE A 66 -1.94 -13.49 -2.53
N ASP A 67 -2.46 -13.80 -1.35
CA ASP A 67 -3.44 -12.94 -0.67
C ASP A 67 -2.90 -12.38 0.65
N THR A 68 -1.77 -12.92 1.12
CA THR A 68 -1.10 -12.44 2.33
C THR A 68 0.41 -12.30 2.12
N ALA A 69 1.00 -11.30 2.77
CA ALA A 69 2.44 -11.14 2.83
C ALA A 69 2.87 -10.69 4.24
N GLY A 70 3.74 -11.48 4.88
CA GLY A 70 4.17 -11.23 6.25
C GLY A 70 3.02 -11.19 7.26
N GLY A 71 1.97 -11.97 7.03
CA GLY A 71 0.78 -12.06 7.88
C GLY A 71 -0.29 -10.98 7.63
N VAL A 72 -0.09 -10.11 6.64
CA VAL A 72 -1.03 -9.02 6.31
C VAL A 72 -1.88 -9.42 5.12
N ASP A 73 -3.20 -9.27 5.23
CA ASP A 73 -4.14 -9.42 4.12
C ASP A 73 -3.93 -8.33 3.08
N LEU A 74 -3.97 -8.70 1.81
CA LEU A 74 -3.74 -7.81 0.68
C LEU A 74 -4.99 -7.69 -0.18
N TRP A 75 -5.12 -6.55 -0.86
CA TRP A 75 -6.27 -6.28 -1.73
C TRP A 75 -6.19 -6.96 -3.11
N SER A 76 -5.10 -6.74 -3.86
CA SER A 76 -4.99 -7.17 -5.28
C SER A 76 -3.76 -8.04 -5.54
N SER A 77 -3.45 -8.95 -4.62
CA SER A 77 -2.27 -9.83 -4.69
C SER A 77 -0.96 -9.09 -5.01
N CYS A 78 -0.85 -7.90 -4.46
CA CYS A 78 0.28 -7.02 -4.62
C CYS A 78 0.71 -6.43 -3.29
N ALA A 79 2.02 -6.32 -3.12
CA ALA A 79 2.62 -5.81 -1.90
C ALA A 79 3.87 -4.98 -2.20
N ILE A 80 4.13 -4.00 -1.35
CA ILE A 80 5.42 -3.30 -1.31
C ILE A 80 6.14 -3.71 -0.03
N ARG A 81 7.33 -4.26 -0.14
CA ARG A 81 8.21 -4.57 0.99
C ARG A 81 9.23 -3.45 1.21
N ARG A 82 9.24 -2.84 2.39
CA ARG A 82 10.19 -1.80 2.82
C ARG A 82 10.75 -2.13 4.20
N GLY A 83 12.07 -2.26 4.32
CA GLY A 83 12.70 -2.52 5.62
C GLY A 83 12.20 -3.78 6.34
N GLY A 84 11.72 -4.79 5.60
CA GLY A 84 11.11 -6.00 6.15
C GLY A 84 9.61 -5.94 6.40
N THR A 85 8.98 -4.77 6.26
CA THR A 85 7.53 -4.56 6.43
C THR A 85 6.82 -4.59 5.08
N TYR A 86 5.67 -5.28 5.01
CA TYR A 86 4.83 -5.38 3.80
C TYR A 86 3.69 -4.37 3.84
N TYR A 87 3.35 -3.75 2.72
CA TYR A 87 2.23 -2.82 2.62
C TYR A 87 1.34 -3.22 1.44
N SER A 88 0.03 -3.23 1.65
CA SER A 88 -0.93 -3.42 0.55
C SER A 88 -1.15 -2.10 -0.18
N PHE A 89 -1.48 -2.19 -1.48
CA PHE A 89 -1.94 -1.09 -2.31
C PHE A 89 -2.90 -1.66 -3.35
N GLU A 90 -3.67 -0.80 -4.02
CA GLU A 90 -4.63 -1.24 -5.01
C GLU A 90 -4.07 -1.19 -6.43
N LEU A 91 -4.13 -2.33 -7.11
CA LEU A 91 -3.83 -2.46 -8.52
C LEU A 91 -4.56 -3.69 -9.06
N GLN A 92 -5.78 -3.50 -9.55
CA GLN A 92 -6.67 -4.58 -9.93
C GLN A 92 -6.84 -4.63 -11.45
N PRO A 93 -6.38 -5.67 -12.16
CA PRO A 93 -6.79 -5.90 -13.53
C PRO A 93 -8.29 -6.25 -13.60
N ASP A 94 -8.93 -5.90 -14.72
CA ASP A 94 -10.28 -6.37 -15.04
C ASP A 94 -10.34 -7.91 -15.06
N GLY A 95 -11.52 -8.47 -14.80
CA GLY A 95 -11.74 -9.88 -14.43
C GLY A 95 -11.38 -10.97 -15.45
N GLY A 96 -10.66 -10.63 -16.52
CA GLY A 96 -10.10 -11.55 -17.50
C GLY A 96 -8.56 -11.51 -17.60
N HIS A 97 -7.89 -10.66 -16.82
CA HIS A 97 -6.45 -10.44 -16.94
C HIS A 97 -5.73 -10.61 -15.60
N GLY A 98 -4.47 -11.01 -15.67
CA GLY A 98 -3.54 -10.96 -14.54
C GLY A 98 -2.52 -9.83 -14.73
N LEU A 99 -1.64 -9.65 -13.75
CA LEU A 99 -0.46 -8.80 -13.91
C LEU A 99 0.67 -9.64 -14.54
N GLY A 100 1.07 -9.31 -15.76
CA GLY A 100 2.04 -10.11 -16.52
C GLY A 100 3.47 -9.63 -16.39
N ALA A 101 3.67 -8.31 -16.30
CA ALA A 101 4.97 -7.70 -16.08
C ALA A 101 4.78 -6.30 -15.52
N ALA A 102 5.83 -5.73 -14.94
CA ALA A 102 5.86 -4.32 -14.66
C ALA A 102 7.30 -3.79 -14.71
N ALA A 103 7.44 -2.47 -14.82
CA ALA A 103 8.72 -1.80 -14.85
C ALA A 103 8.65 -0.49 -14.04
N ALA A 104 9.73 -0.18 -13.32
CA ALA A 104 9.89 1.12 -12.68
C ALA A 104 10.12 2.20 -13.74
N LEU A 105 9.46 3.34 -13.59
CA LEU A 105 9.63 4.50 -14.46
C LEU A 105 10.63 5.50 -13.83
N PRO A 106 11.35 6.30 -14.64
CA PRO A 106 12.33 7.27 -14.14
C PRO A 106 11.76 8.33 -13.20
N ASP A 107 10.46 8.63 -13.31
CA ASP A 107 9.73 9.57 -12.47
C ASP A 107 9.28 8.97 -11.12
N GLY A 108 9.63 7.70 -10.86
CA GLY A 108 9.22 6.95 -9.68
C GLY A 108 7.86 6.28 -9.80
N GLY A 109 7.20 6.38 -10.96
CA GLY A 109 6.00 5.65 -11.31
C GLY A 109 6.26 4.18 -11.64
N LEU A 110 5.18 3.47 -11.95
CA LEU A 110 5.22 2.07 -12.36
C LEU A 110 4.43 1.91 -13.67
N ALA A 111 5.07 1.34 -14.70
CA ALA A 111 4.37 0.81 -15.86
C ALA A 111 4.00 -0.64 -15.58
N VAL A 112 2.75 -1.01 -15.84
CA VAL A 112 2.24 -2.36 -15.58
C VAL A 112 1.61 -2.91 -16.84
N ALA A 113 1.97 -4.14 -17.18
CA ALA A 113 1.41 -4.89 -18.29
C ALA A 113 0.45 -5.95 -17.74
N ILE A 114 -0.69 -6.08 -18.40
CA ILE A 114 -1.65 -7.15 -18.17
C ILE A 114 -1.25 -8.41 -18.95
N SER A 115 -1.54 -9.58 -18.39
CA SER A 115 -1.45 -10.87 -19.08
C SER A 115 -2.81 -11.28 -19.65
N GLY A 116 -2.82 -12.04 -20.75
CA GLY A 116 -4.04 -12.63 -21.31
C GLY A 116 -4.74 -11.85 -22.44
N GLY A 117 -4.15 -10.75 -22.94
CA GLY A 117 -4.73 -9.97 -24.04
C GLY A 117 -3.84 -8.83 -24.55
N VAL A 118 -4.30 -8.13 -25.59
CA VAL A 118 -3.65 -6.91 -26.14
C VAL A 118 -4.26 -5.61 -25.60
N SER A 119 -5.32 -5.72 -24.79
CA SER A 119 -6.04 -4.59 -24.21
C SER A 119 -6.75 -5.02 -22.93
N GLY A 120 -6.78 -4.14 -21.93
CA GLY A 120 -7.51 -4.34 -20.69
C GLY A 120 -7.40 -3.11 -19.81
N VAL A 121 -8.00 -3.18 -18.63
CA VAL A 121 -8.12 -2.03 -17.72
C VAL A 121 -7.48 -2.39 -16.39
N ILE A 122 -6.67 -1.48 -15.87
CA ILE A 122 -6.18 -1.53 -14.50
C ILE A 122 -6.97 -0.51 -13.68
N TYR A 123 -7.67 -0.99 -12.67
CA TYR A 123 -8.29 -0.18 -11.64
C TYR A 123 -7.29 0.09 -10.53
N CYS A 124 -7.27 1.34 -10.06
CA CYS A 124 -6.49 1.77 -8.91
C CYS A 124 -7.37 2.57 -7.96
N ALA A 125 -6.94 2.68 -6.71
CA ALA A 125 -7.67 3.42 -5.71
C ALA A 125 -7.95 4.86 -6.15
N ALA A 126 -9.13 5.34 -5.77
CA ALA A 126 -9.51 6.72 -6.00
C ALA A 126 -8.52 7.65 -5.30
N HIS A 127 -8.11 8.71 -6.00
CA HIS A 127 -7.36 9.80 -5.43
C HIS A 127 -8.08 11.12 -5.63
N THR A 128 -7.83 12.06 -4.73
CA THR A 128 -8.35 13.42 -4.82
C THR A 128 -7.21 14.42 -4.72
N ALA A 129 -7.36 15.56 -5.38
CA ALA A 129 -6.44 16.67 -5.32
C ALA A 129 -7.06 17.79 -4.49
N ILE A 130 -6.35 18.27 -3.48
CA ILE A 130 -6.78 19.41 -2.65
C ILE A 130 -5.68 20.45 -2.53
N VAL A 131 -6.07 21.72 -2.60
CA VAL A 131 -5.17 22.86 -2.38
C VAL A 131 -5.61 23.55 -1.09
N PRO A 132 -4.90 23.33 0.04
CA PRO A 132 -5.13 24.08 1.26
C PRO A 132 -4.74 25.54 1.03
N GLU A 133 -5.68 26.44 1.25
CA GLU A 133 -5.42 27.87 1.24
C GLU A 133 -4.57 28.29 2.45
N GLY A 134 -3.85 29.39 2.31
CA GLY A 134 -3.01 29.95 3.36
C GLY A 134 -1.56 29.50 3.35
N SER A 135 -0.86 29.77 4.45
CA SER A 135 0.59 29.52 4.62
C SER A 135 0.93 28.41 5.60
N ALA A 136 -0.08 27.83 6.24
CA ALA A 136 0.10 26.90 7.34
C ALA A 136 -0.02 25.44 6.92
N THR A 137 0.88 24.62 7.47
CA THR A 137 0.70 23.17 7.43
C THR A 137 -0.55 22.79 8.21
N SER A 138 -1.36 21.91 7.64
CA SER A 138 -2.61 21.44 8.25
C SER A 138 -2.60 19.92 8.34
N TRP A 139 -3.19 19.38 9.40
CA TRP A 139 -3.39 17.94 9.56
C TRP A 139 -4.88 17.65 9.36
N PRO A 140 -5.24 16.89 8.32
CA PRO A 140 -6.64 16.59 8.07
C PRO A 140 -7.15 15.53 9.04
N ALA A 141 -8.44 15.59 9.35
CA ALA A 141 -9.19 14.44 9.81
C ALA A 141 -9.89 13.81 8.61
N ILE A 142 -9.75 12.50 8.46
CA ILE A 142 -10.41 11.74 7.39
C ILE A 142 -11.48 10.86 8.02
N THR A 143 -12.69 11.00 7.52
CA THR A 143 -13.85 10.25 8.00
C THR A 143 -14.23 9.23 6.95
N CYS A 144 -14.18 7.95 7.31
CA CYS A 144 -14.54 6.84 6.46
C CYS A 144 -15.91 6.28 6.89
N THR A 145 -16.78 6.06 5.91
CA THR A 145 -18.07 5.37 6.08
C THR A 145 -18.17 4.23 5.09
N TYR A 146 -19.03 3.26 5.40
CA TYR A 146 -19.26 2.08 4.59
C TYR A 146 -20.73 2.02 4.18
N SER A 147 -20.97 1.91 2.87
CA SER A 147 -22.32 1.95 2.28
C SER A 147 -22.93 0.57 1.98
N GLY A 148 -22.17 -0.51 2.18
CA GLY A 148 -22.66 -1.86 1.95
C GLY A 148 -23.50 -2.44 3.09
N ALA A 149 -23.89 -3.71 2.96
CA ALA A 149 -24.71 -4.43 3.93
C ALA A 149 -24.00 -5.66 4.56
N SER A 150 -22.74 -5.93 4.21
CA SER A 150 -21.99 -7.09 4.72
C SER A 150 -21.26 -6.78 6.04
N SER A 151 -20.34 -7.65 6.48
CA SER A 151 -19.61 -7.52 7.75
C SER A 151 -18.62 -6.33 7.82
N GLY A 152 -18.73 -5.36 6.92
CA GLY A 152 -17.81 -4.26 6.73
C GLY A 152 -16.69 -4.57 5.74
N ALA A 153 -15.90 -3.55 5.44
CA ALA A 153 -14.82 -3.62 4.45
C ALA A 153 -13.49 -3.09 4.98
N PRO A 154 -12.36 -3.63 4.50
CA PRO A 154 -11.04 -3.21 4.93
C PRO A 154 -10.64 -1.84 4.38
N LEU A 155 -10.01 -1.02 5.23
CA LEU A 155 -9.24 0.15 4.86
C LEU A 155 -7.76 -0.17 5.06
N TYR A 156 -6.97 -0.12 4.00
CA TYR A 156 -5.56 -0.54 4.02
C TYR A 156 -4.60 0.59 4.30
N SER A 157 -4.80 1.74 3.65
CA SER A 157 -3.90 2.88 3.84
C SER A 157 -4.50 4.20 3.36
N ILE A 158 -3.96 5.29 3.88
CA ILE A 158 -4.15 6.65 3.36
C ILE A 158 -2.78 7.22 3.04
N VAL A 159 -2.61 7.75 1.83
CA VAL A 159 -1.32 8.24 1.33
C VAL A 159 -1.45 9.66 0.81
N ASN A 160 -0.57 10.55 1.26
CA ASN A 160 -0.32 11.81 0.57
C ASN A 160 0.80 11.60 -0.45
N LEU A 161 0.43 11.42 -1.71
CA LEU A 161 1.35 11.19 -2.83
C LEU A 161 2.28 12.39 -3.08
N THR A 162 1.86 13.61 -2.72
CA THR A 162 2.69 14.82 -2.86
C THR A 162 3.85 14.84 -1.86
N SER A 163 3.63 14.40 -0.62
CA SER A 163 4.66 14.42 0.44
C SER A 163 5.31 13.06 0.70
N GLY A 164 4.71 11.98 0.22
CA GLY A 164 5.08 10.60 0.56
C GLY A 164 4.72 10.18 1.99
N ALA A 165 3.91 10.98 2.71
CA ALA A 165 3.41 10.60 4.03
C ALA A 165 2.30 9.55 3.92
N GLU A 166 2.32 8.54 4.77
CA GLU A 166 1.46 7.36 4.66
C GLU A 166 1.01 6.89 6.04
N LEU A 167 -0.27 6.58 6.16
CA LEU A 167 -0.87 5.85 7.26
C LEU A 167 -1.28 4.48 6.74
N HIS A 168 -0.81 3.41 7.39
CA HIS A 168 -1.14 2.03 7.04
C HIS A 168 -1.88 1.38 8.19
N PHE A 169 -2.83 0.51 7.84
CA PHE A 169 -3.65 -0.17 8.82
C PHE A 169 -3.51 -1.69 8.71
N ASP A 170 -3.62 -2.34 9.85
CA ASP A 170 -3.64 -3.79 9.98
C ASP A 170 -5.02 -4.21 10.52
N GLY A 171 -5.82 -4.85 9.67
CA GLY A 171 -7.16 -5.32 10.02
C GLY A 171 -8.19 -4.22 10.29
N LEU A 172 -7.94 -2.95 9.97
CA LEU A 172 -8.95 -1.90 10.11
C LEU A 172 -10.09 -2.15 9.13
N ARG A 173 -11.28 -2.41 9.66
CA ARG A 173 -12.52 -2.58 8.88
C ARG A 173 -13.52 -1.51 9.24
N VAL A 174 -14.19 -0.91 8.25
CA VAL A 174 -15.31 0.01 8.42
C VAL A 174 -16.61 -0.78 8.30
N LEU A 175 -17.43 -0.78 9.36
CA LEU A 175 -18.65 -1.58 9.48
C LEU A 175 -19.90 -0.82 8.96
N PRO A 176 -21.01 -1.52 8.63
CA PRO A 176 -22.30 -0.89 8.33
C PRO A 176 -22.74 0.14 9.39
N GLY A 177 -23.09 1.35 8.93
CA GLY A 177 -23.51 2.47 9.78
C GLY A 177 -22.38 3.16 10.57
N GLU A 178 -21.19 2.55 10.61
CA GLU A 178 -20.07 3.06 11.36
C GLU A 178 -19.41 4.25 10.68
N THR A 179 -18.99 5.21 11.49
CA THR A 179 -18.09 6.27 11.09
C THR A 179 -16.74 6.05 11.77
N VAL A 180 -15.68 5.84 10.97
CA VAL A 180 -14.31 5.77 11.46
C VAL A 180 -13.62 7.09 11.14
N THR A 181 -13.11 7.77 12.15
CA THR A 181 -12.34 9.01 12.02
C THR A 181 -10.86 8.71 12.22
N ILE A 182 -10.06 9.09 11.22
CA ILE A 182 -8.60 9.02 11.23
C ILE A 182 -8.06 10.42 11.53
N ASP A 183 -7.37 10.54 12.65
CA ASP A 183 -6.61 11.75 12.99
C ASP A 183 -5.22 11.63 12.37
N CYS A 184 -4.93 12.47 11.37
CA CYS A 184 -3.66 12.42 10.66
C CYS A 184 -2.52 13.16 11.40
N GLU A 185 -2.80 13.95 12.44
CA GLU A 185 -1.80 14.56 13.33
C GLU A 185 -1.28 13.52 14.31
N LEU A 186 -2.19 12.75 14.91
CA LEU A 186 -1.85 11.76 15.94
C LEU A 186 -1.59 10.37 15.37
N ALA A 187 -1.92 10.12 14.09
CA ALA A 187 -1.90 8.81 13.47
C ALA A 187 -2.74 7.80 14.28
N THR A 188 -3.97 8.19 14.62
CA THR A 188 -4.92 7.39 15.41
C THR A 188 -6.22 7.18 14.64
N ALA A 189 -6.97 6.14 15.01
CA ALA A 189 -8.26 5.81 14.42
C ALA A 189 -9.30 5.65 15.53
N THR A 190 -10.47 6.25 15.37
CA THR A 190 -11.57 6.16 16.34
C THR A 190 -12.86 5.82 15.61
N SER A 191 -13.60 4.87 16.15
CA SER A 191 -14.92 4.48 15.70
C SER A 191 -16.03 5.14 16.50
N SER A 192 -17.09 5.56 15.82
CA SER A 192 -18.35 6.00 16.45
C SER A 192 -19.04 4.92 17.29
N TYR A 193 -18.69 3.64 17.11
CA TYR A 193 -19.33 2.50 17.75
C TYR A 193 -18.40 1.78 18.73
N ARG A 194 -17.16 1.55 18.32
CA ARG A 194 -16.18 0.70 19.00
C ARG A 194 -15.18 1.50 19.85
N GLY A 195 -15.17 2.82 19.73
CA GLY A 195 -14.21 3.68 20.40
C GLY A 195 -12.83 3.62 19.74
N ASP A 196 -11.77 3.55 20.53
CA ASP A 196 -10.39 3.60 20.04
C ASP A 196 -10.04 2.37 19.18
N LEU A 197 -9.58 2.62 17.96
CA LEU A 197 -9.09 1.63 17.00
C LEU A 197 -7.61 1.86 16.67
N SER A 198 -6.89 2.69 17.42
CA SER A 198 -5.51 3.07 17.11
C SER A 198 -4.52 1.91 17.12
N ALA A 199 -4.86 0.79 17.77
CA ALA A 199 -4.10 -0.46 17.67
C ALA A 199 -4.04 -1.04 16.24
N THR A 200 -4.97 -0.64 15.36
CA THR A 200 -4.94 -1.01 13.93
C THR A 200 -3.97 -0.16 13.13
N VAL A 201 -3.49 0.97 13.65
CA VAL A 201 -2.50 1.80 12.95
C VAL A 201 -1.13 1.15 13.05
N ARG A 202 -0.53 0.87 11.90
CA ARG A 202 0.71 0.10 11.85
C ARG A 202 1.92 0.94 12.23
N ALA A 203 2.85 0.31 12.96
CA ALA A 203 4.18 0.84 13.18
C ALA A 203 4.88 1.21 11.85
N GLY A 204 5.50 2.39 11.80
CA GLY A 204 6.08 2.96 10.59
C GLY A 204 5.15 3.92 9.83
N SER A 205 3.87 3.95 10.16
CA SER A 205 2.96 5.01 9.72
C SER A 205 3.46 6.38 10.17
N ARG A 206 3.25 7.40 9.34
CA ARG A 206 3.70 8.77 9.58
C ARG A 206 2.50 9.69 9.59
N THR A 207 2.56 10.71 10.44
CA THR A 207 1.58 11.81 10.43
C THR A 207 1.40 12.33 9.00
N LEU A 208 0.15 12.44 8.56
CA LEU A 208 -0.17 12.89 7.22
C LEU A 208 -0.57 14.37 7.29
N ARG A 209 0.14 15.22 6.56
CA ARG A 209 -0.09 16.66 6.54
C ARG A 209 -0.42 17.13 5.14
N LEU A 210 -1.19 18.20 5.04
CA LEU A 210 -1.43 18.95 3.81
C LEU A 210 -0.43 20.10 3.73
N LEU A 211 0.27 20.20 2.60
CA LEU A 211 1.23 21.26 2.31
C LEU A 211 0.49 22.51 1.81
N PRO A 212 0.63 23.68 2.45
CA PRO A 212 -0.06 24.90 2.05
C PRO A 212 0.38 25.39 0.67
N GLY A 213 -0.54 25.98 -0.09
CA GLY A 213 -0.26 26.57 -1.39
C GLY A 213 0.21 25.58 -2.46
N ARG A 214 0.01 24.27 -2.23
CA ARG A 214 0.36 23.19 -3.15
C ARG A 214 -0.82 22.24 -3.33
N THR A 215 -0.88 21.64 -4.53
CA THR A 215 -1.79 20.53 -4.78
C THR A 215 -1.31 19.29 -4.03
N ASN A 216 -2.10 18.87 -3.04
CA ASN A 216 -1.90 17.64 -2.30
C ASN A 216 -2.76 16.55 -2.95
N HIS A 217 -2.11 15.52 -3.48
CA HIS A 217 -2.76 14.34 -4.02
C HIS A 217 -2.89 13.30 -2.92
N LEU A 218 -4.13 13.00 -2.51
CA LEU A 218 -4.44 12.03 -1.48
C LEU A 218 -5.07 10.79 -2.08
N LEU A 219 -4.58 9.63 -1.69
CA LEU A 219 -5.05 8.31 -2.09
C LEU A 219 -5.64 7.61 -0.86
N CYS A 220 -6.83 7.03 -1.00
CA CYS A 220 -7.46 6.20 0.02
C CYS A 220 -7.57 4.77 -0.50
N ASN A 221 -6.69 3.88 -0.02
CA ASN A 221 -6.70 2.47 -0.41
C ASN A 221 -7.62 1.70 0.51
N GLY A 222 -8.76 1.27 -0.01
CA GLY A 222 -9.76 0.47 0.69
C GLY A 222 -10.72 -0.14 -0.31
N ASP A 223 -11.70 -0.89 0.18
CA ASP A 223 -12.75 -1.44 -0.67
C ASP A 223 -13.55 -0.33 -1.36
N VAL A 224 -14.00 -0.59 -2.60
CA VAL A 224 -14.77 0.35 -3.43
C VAL A 224 -16.05 0.86 -2.75
N VAL A 225 -16.59 0.14 -1.77
CA VAL A 225 -17.78 0.55 -1.02
C VAL A 225 -17.50 1.48 0.18
N ILE A 226 -16.24 1.77 0.46
CA ILE A 226 -15.82 2.76 1.46
C ILE A 226 -15.86 4.16 0.84
N SER A 227 -16.53 5.08 1.51
CA SER A 227 -16.48 6.51 1.21
C SER A 227 -15.58 7.22 2.22
N ALA A 228 -14.69 8.08 1.73
CA ALA A 228 -13.80 8.88 2.58
C ALA A 228 -14.05 10.37 2.36
N THR A 229 -14.36 11.08 3.45
CA THR A 229 -14.51 12.54 3.47
C THR A 229 -13.35 13.15 4.24
N LEU A 230 -12.74 14.19 3.68
CA LEU A 230 -11.66 14.93 4.34
C LEU A 230 -12.18 16.24 4.94
N SER A 231 -11.72 16.54 6.15
CA SER A 231 -11.88 17.85 6.80
C SER A 231 -10.53 18.33 7.33
N TYR A 232 -10.29 19.65 7.32
CA TYR A 232 -9.05 20.24 7.84
C TYR A 232 -9.29 21.69 8.25
N VAL A 233 -8.51 22.16 9.22
CA VAL A 233 -8.50 23.56 9.65
C VAL A 233 -7.12 24.15 9.37
N PRO A 234 -7.00 25.17 8.49
CA PRO A 234 -5.74 25.87 8.29
C PRO A 234 -5.28 26.58 9.58
N ARG A 235 -4.12 26.19 10.14
CA ARG A 235 -3.56 26.85 11.34
C ARG A 235 -2.68 28.05 10.98
N TYR A 236 -3.25 29.17 10.55
CA TYR A 236 -2.47 30.36 10.19
C TYR A 236 -1.51 30.79 11.31
N ALA A 237 -0.23 30.97 11.00
CA ALA A 237 0.67 31.70 11.89
C ALA A 237 0.20 33.15 11.91
N MET A 238 -0.20 33.65 13.08
CA MET A 238 -0.42 35.09 13.28
C MET A 238 0.92 35.78 13.02
N VAL A 239 1.03 36.51 11.92
CA VAL A 239 2.16 37.42 11.71
C VAL A 239 2.01 38.50 12.77
N GLY A 240 2.89 38.48 13.78
CA GLY A 240 2.95 39.55 14.77
C GLY A 240 3.12 40.89 14.06
N GLY A 241 2.20 41.82 14.32
CA GLY A 241 2.28 43.20 13.85
C GLY A 241 3.40 43.99 14.53
#